data_AF-A0A8T2EY79-F1
#
_entry.id   AF-A0A8T2EY79-F1
#
_cell.length_a   1.000
_cell.length_b   1.000
_cell.length_c   1.000
_cell.angle_alpha   90.00
_cell.angle_beta   90.00
_cell.angle_gamma   90.00
#
_symmetry.space_group_name_H-M   'P 1'
#
loop_
_entity.id
_entity.type
_entity.pdbx_description
1 polymer ?
#
loop_
_entity_poly.entity_id
_entity_poly.type
_entity_poly.pdbx_seq_one_letter_code
_entity_poly.pdbx_strand_id
1 'polypeptide(L)'
;MQQSFTFQLLPVDFFSPKITDSSSSNFLRSKNHYPSMESINTLKGYDKVSDQENQIHHHHHSPLPKPSSFSRKTLIATGSVVSLLLILSVVALTAGAFTHSPPHHPPISSASLKSLCSVTRYPETCFNSLSSSLNESDSKLNPESILELSLRVAAKEISNLSISFRSINDMPEDAAVGDCVKLYTDALSQLNDSITEIERKKKKGGNNWLTEEVVGDVKTWISAAMTDGETCSDGIEEMGTIVGNEIKKKMEMANQMMSISLAIVSQMKKLLLIFH
;
A
#
# COMPACT_ATOMS: atom_id res chain seq x y z
N MET A 1 -17.31 3.43 -52.42
CA MET A 1 -16.89 2.03 -52.21
C MET A 1 -16.52 1.87 -50.76
N GLN A 2 -17.43 1.30 -49.95
CA GLN A 2 -17.17 0.86 -48.59
C GLN A 2 -16.47 -0.50 -48.64
N GLN A 3 -15.39 -0.68 -47.91
CA GLN A 3 -14.92 -2.00 -47.51
C GLN A 3 -14.93 -2.06 -45.99
N SER A 4 -15.80 -2.94 -45.48
CA SER A 4 -15.88 -3.31 -44.08
C SER A 4 -14.76 -4.31 -43.78
N PHE A 5 -13.98 -4.07 -42.74
CA PHE A 5 -13.15 -5.10 -42.12
C PHE A 5 -13.81 -5.49 -40.80
N THR A 6 -14.42 -6.67 -40.81
CA THR A 6 -14.90 -7.39 -39.63
C THR A 6 -13.69 -7.95 -38.89
N PHE A 7 -13.38 -7.41 -37.71
CA PHE A 7 -12.45 -8.03 -36.77
C PHE A 7 -13.18 -9.16 -36.03
N GLN A 8 -12.81 -10.40 -36.34
CA GLN A 8 -13.26 -11.58 -35.62
C GLN A 8 -12.32 -11.78 -34.42
N LEU A 9 -12.82 -11.53 -33.23
CA LEU A 9 -12.14 -11.80 -31.96
C LEU A 9 -12.00 -13.31 -31.78
N LEU A 10 -10.77 -13.81 -31.68
CA LEU A 10 -10.50 -15.17 -31.19
C LEU A 10 -10.32 -15.15 -29.66
N PRO A 11 -10.81 -16.17 -28.94
CA PRO A 11 -10.80 -16.20 -27.49
C PRO A 11 -9.41 -16.50 -26.90
N VAL A 12 -9.06 -15.72 -25.88
CA VAL A 12 -7.96 -15.94 -24.93
C VAL A 12 -8.32 -17.12 -24.02
N ASP A 13 -7.86 -18.32 -24.37
CA ASP A 13 -7.86 -19.48 -23.48
C ASP A 13 -6.61 -20.34 -23.75
N PHE A 14 -5.45 -19.87 -23.31
CA PHE A 14 -4.29 -20.75 -23.14
C PHE A 14 -3.52 -20.33 -21.88
N PHE A 15 -3.28 -21.32 -21.01
CA PHE A 15 -2.62 -21.27 -19.69
C PHE A 15 -3.53 -21.25 -18.45
N SER A 16 -4.05 -22.44 -18.11
CA SER A 16 -4.24 -22.88 -16.72
C SER A 16 -3.62 -24.27 -16.54
N PRO A 17 -2.70 -24.48 -15.58
CA PRO A 17 -2.21 -25.81 -15.24
C PRO A 17 -3.26 -26.56 -14.39
N LYS A 18 -3.64 -27.75 -14.87
CA LYS A 18 -4.50 -28.70 -14.14
C LYS A 18 -3.77 -29.24 -12.91
N ILE A 19 -4.31 -29.00 -11.72
CA ILE A 19 -4.02 -29.79 -10.52
C ILE A 19 -5.02 -30.95 -10.49
N THR A 20 -4.51 -32.18 -10.61
CA THR A 20 -5.28 -33.41 -10.44
C THR A 20 -5.33 -33.77 -8.96
N ASP A 21 -6.51 -33.75 -8.36
CA ASP A 21 -6.76 -34.35 -7.04
C ASP A 21 -7.59 -35.62 -7.21
N SER A 22 -7.07 -36.72 -6.66
CA SER A 22 -7.77 -37.99 -6.48
C SER A 22 -7.35 -38.56 -5.13
N SER A 23 -8.22 -38.48 -4.13
CA SER A 23 -8.71 -39.68 -3.42
C SER A 23 -9.68 -39.29 -2.30
N SER A 24 -10.86 -39.92 -2.35
CA SER A 24 -11.87 -40.06 -1.29
C SER A 24 -11.25 -40.64 0.01
N SER A 25 -11.81 -40.53 1.23
CA SER A 25 -13.21 -40.64 1.66
C SER A 25 -13.37 -40.40 3.18
N ASN A 26 -14.59 -39.99 3.57
CA ASN A 26 -15.33 -40.21 4.85
C ASN A 26 -14.82 -39.56 6.17
N PHE A 27 -15.69 -38.78 6.85
CA PHE A 27 -16.64 -39.26 7.87
C PHE A 27 -17.22 -38.11 8.75
N LEU A 28 -18.53 -38.20 9.06
CA LEU A 28 -19.36 -37.52 10.08
C LEU A 28 -19.79 -36.04 9.96
N ARG A 29 -20.96 -35.90 9.33
CA ARG A 29 -22.24 -35.36 9.87
C ARG A 29 -22.24 -34.87 11.33
N SER A 30 -22.52 -33.58 11.53
CA SER A 30 -23.39 -33.12 12.62
C SER A 30 -24.12 -31.83 12.23
N LYS A 31 -25.46 -31.89 12.22
CA LYS A 31 -26.39 -30.76 12.10
C LYS A 31 -26.65 -30.23 13.52
N ASN A 32 -26.80 -28.91 13.70
CA ASN A 32 -27.69 -28.25 14.68
C ASN A 32 -27.75 -26.75 14.28
N HIS A 33 -28.80 -26.26 13.64
CA HIS A 33 -30.13 -25.86 14.16
C HIS A 33 -30.09 -24.60 15.04
N TYR A 34 -30.51 -23.47 14.45
CA TYR A 34 -30.92 -22.22 15.10
C TYR A 34 -32.40 -22.33 15.47
N PRO A 35 -32.84 -21.76 16.62
CA PRO A 35 -33.96 -20.82 16.52
C PRO A 35 -33.89 -19.60 17.46
N SER A 36 -34.45 -18.52 16.89
CA SER A 36 -35.16 -17.33 17.39
C SER A 36 -35.30 -17.02 18.89
N MET A 37 -35.23 -15.70 19.13
CA MET A 37 -35.77 -14.95 20.28
C MET A 37 -37.25 -15.25 20.55
N GLU A 38 -37.63 -15.23 21.83
CA GLU A 38 -38.97 -14.84 22.25
C GLU A 38 -38.92 -14.11 23.59
N SER A 39 -39.76 -13.09 23.68
CA SER A 39 -39.96 -12.12 24.75
C SER A 39 -40.84 -12.71 25.87
N ILE A 40 -40.58 -12.31 27.12
CA ILE A 40 -41.52 -12.55 28.23
C ILE A 40 -41.75 -11.24 28.98
N ASN A 41 -43.03 -10.87 29.06
CA ASN A 41 -43.58 -9.74 29.79
C ASN A 41 -43.94 -10.14 31.24
N THR A 42 -44.01 -9.11 32.09
CA THR A 42 -44.91 -8.96 33.25
C THR A 42 -44.83 -9.94 34.43
N LEU A 43 -44.38 -9.44 35.58
CA LEU A 43 -45.19 -9.54 36.81
C LEU A 43 -44.97 -8.33 37.72
N LYS A 44 -46.08 -7.91 38.32
CA LYS A 44 -46.36 -6.67 39.04
C LYS A 44 -46.51 -7.02 40.52
N GLY A 45 -45.89 -6.25 41.40
CA GLY A 45 -46.07 -6.35 42.85
C GLY A 45 -45.91 -4.97 43.47
N TYR A 46 -47.05 -4.34 43.77
CA TYR A 46 -47.17 -3.08 44.50
C TYR A 46 -46.87 -3.32 45.99
N ASP A 47 -46.22 -2.36 46.65
CA ASP A 47 -46.67 -1.91 47.97
C ASP A 47 -46.54 -0.39 48.06
N LYS A 48 -47.46 0.22 48.81
CA LYS A 48 -47.96 1.58 48.60
C LYS A 48 -48.05 2.31 49.97
N VAL A 49 -47.91 3.64 49.91
CA VAL A 49 -48.41 4.65 50.89
C VAL A 49 -47.51 4.87 52.14
N SER A 50 -47.20 6.07 52.64
CA SER A 50 -47.82 7.41 52.56
C SER A 50 -46.81 8.55 52.72
N ASP A 51 -47.19 9.69 52.15
CA ASP A 51 -46.67 11.04 52.39
C ASP A 51 -46.82 11.50 53.87
N GLN A 52 -46.08 12.53 54.28
CA GLN A 52 -46.66 13.87 54.53
C GLN A 52 -45.86 14.75 55.54
N GLU A 53 -45.78 16.02 55.13
CA GLU A 53 -45.59 17.29 55.86
C GLU A 53 -44.26 17.70 56.47
N ASN A 54 -43.74 18.77 55.88
CA ASN A 54 -42.83 19.77 56.42
C ASN A 54 -43.62 20.78 57.28
N GLN A 55 -43.19 21.10 58.52
CA GLN A 55 -43.46 22.40 59.16
C GLN A 55 -42.37 22.79 60.18
N ILE A 56 -42.15 24.12 60.25
CA ILE A 56 -41.19 24.90 61.03
C ILE A 56 -41.93 25.57 62.21
N HIS A 57 -41.32 25.70 63.42
CA HIS A 57 -41.25 26.94 64.23
C HIS A 57 -40.71 26.80 65.69
N HIS A 58 -39.70 27.63 66.00
CA HIS A 58 -39.34 28.47 67.19
C HIS A 58 -38.99 27.99 68.65
N HIS A 59 -37.75 28.38 69.05
CA HIS A 59 -37.21 29.04 70.28
C HIS A 59 -37.25 28.42 71.72
N HIS A 60 -36.07 28.25 72.39
CA HIS A 60 -35.45 29.21 73.35
C HIS A 60 -34.17 28.70 74.12
N HIS A 61 -33.14 29.57 74.22
CA HIS A 61 -32.05 29.86 75.21
C HIS A 61 -31.08 28.83 75.88
N SER A 62 -29.76 28.99 75.55
CA SER A 62 -28.51 29.27 76.34
C SER A 62 -28.20 28.62 77.72
N PRO A 63 -26.91 28.49 78.20
CA PRO A 63 -25.69 29.25 77.82
C PRO A 63 -24.34 28.47 77.68
N LEU A 64 -23.33 29.18 77.13
CA LEU A 64 -21.90 28.85 76.94
C LEU A 64 -21.01 29.00 78.19
N PRO A 65 -19.78 28.43 78.17
CA PRO A 65 -18.58 29.16 78.60
C PRO A 65 -17.53 29.36 77.47
N LYS A 66 -16.66 30.35 77.70
CA LYS A 66 -15.81 31.12 76.76
C LYS A 66 -14.53 30.40 76.25
N PRO A 67 -13.98 30.84 75.09
CA PRO A 67 -12.69 30.36 74.58
C PRO A 67 -11.49 31.14 75.17
N SER A 68 -10.40 30.43 75.45
CA SER A 68 -9.09 31.00 75.75
C SER A 68 -8.31 31.27 74.46
N SER A 69 -7.81 32.51 74.34
CA SER A 69 -7.00 33.01 73.24
C SER A 69 -5.66 32.29 73.12
N PHE A 70 -5.34 31.78 71.92
CA PHE A 70 -3.95 31.54 71.52
C PHE A 70 -3.71 32.03 70.08
N SER A 71 -2.57 32.68 69.91
CA SER A 71 -2.30 33.69 68.90
C SER A 71 -2.28 33.14 67.46
N ARG A 72 -3.06 33.79 66.58
CA ARG A 72 -3.34 33.41 65.18
C ARG A 72 -2.31 33.86 64.15
N LYS A 73 -1.06 34.18 64.54
CA LYS A 73 -0.13 34.91 63.64
C LYS A 73 1.08 34.14 63.10
N THR A 74 1.25 32.84 63.40
CA THR A 74 2.44 32.10 62.91
C THR A 74 2.12 30.77 62.23
N LEU A 75 0.93 30.60 61.64
CA LEU A 75 0.56 29.37 60.92
C LEU A 75 0.11 29.59 59.46
N ILE A 76 0.18 30.81 58.93
CA ILE A 76 -0.16 31.10 57.53
C ILE A 76 1.10 31.11 56.62
N ALA A 77 2.30 31.27 57.20
CA ALA A 77 3.53 31.39 56.41
C ALA A 77 4.19 30.05 56.01
N THR A 78 3.87 28.92 56.67
CA THR A 78 4.55 27.64 56.42
C THR A 78 3.78 26.69 55.51
N GLY A 79 2.46 26.84 55.37
CA GLY A 79 1.65 26.02 54.45
C GLY A 79 1.77 26.42 52.98
N SER A 80 2.03 27.70 52.70
CA SER A 80 2.10 28.24 51.34
C SER A 80 3.35 27.76 50.59
N VAL A 81 4.50 27.69 51.26
CA VAL A 81 5.78 27.30 50.65
C VAL A 81 5.80 25.82 50.28
N VAL A 82 5.25 24.95 51.13
CA VAL A 82 5.18 23.49 50.87
C VAL A 82 4.21 23.18 49.72
N SER A 83 3.07 23.88 49.65
CA SER A 83 2.10 23.73 48.56
C SER A 83 2.68 24.20 47.22
N LEU A 84 3.43 25.31 47.21
CA LEU A 84 4.07 25.84 45.99
C LEU A 84 5.19 24.91 45.48
N LEU A 85 5.98 24.30 46.38
CA LEU A 85 7.03 23.35 46.02
C LEU A 85 6.47 22.04 45.45
N LEU A 86 5.35 21.54 45.99
CA LEU A 86 4.68 20.36 45.46
C LEU A 86 4.10 20.60 44.06
N ILE A 87 3.49 21.76 43.80
CA ILE A 87 2.95 22.11 42.48
C ILE A 87 4.08 22.23 41.44
N LEU A 88 5.23 22.81 41.79
CA LEU A 88 6.40 22.90 40.89
C LEU A 88 6.99 21.53 40.55
N SER A 89 6.99 20.58 41.50
CA SER A 89 7.46 19.21 41.26
C SER A 89 6.55 18.41 40.31
N VAL A 90 5.23 18.62 40.39
CA VAL A 90 4.26 18.00 39.47
C VAL A 90 4.38 18.59 38.06
N VAL A 91 4.58 19.90 37.93
CA VAL A 91 4.79 20.56 36.63
C VAL A 91 6.12 20.14 35.98
N ALA A 92 7.18 19.92 36.76
CA ALA A 92 8.46 19.40 36.26
C ALA A 92 8.35 17.94 35.79
N LEU A 93 7.49 17.12 36.41
CA LEU A 93 7.24 15.73 36.00
C LEU A 93 6.28 15.64 34.79
N THR A 94 5.35 16.59 34.61
CA THR A 94 4.46 16.61 33.44
C THR A 94 5.03 17.34 32.23
N ALA A 95 6.06 18.18 32.40
CA ALA A 95 6.77 18.81 31.27
C ALA A 95 7.77 17.85 30.58
N GLY A 96 8.11 16.72 31.22
CA GLY A 96 9.02 15.70 30.67
C GLY A 96 8.34 14.50 29.99
N ALA A 97 7.01 14.41 30.01
CA ALA A 97 6.26 13.24 29.53
C ALA A 97 5.45 13.47 28.24
N PHE A 98 5.61 14.62 27.58
CA PHE A 98 4.93 14.94 26.32
C PHE A 98 5.88 15.27 25.15
N THR A 99 7.08 14.71 25.14
CA THR A 99 7.76 14.49 23.85
C THR A 99 7.34 13.12 23.31
N HIS A 100 6.05 12.94 23.05
CA HIS A 100 5.66 12.04 21.97
C HIS A 100 6.10 12.74 20.69
N SER A 101 7.34 12.48 20.27
CA SER A 101 7.66 12.62 18.86
C SER A 101 6.59 11.85 18.08
N PRO A 102 6.01 12.42 17.01
CA PRO A 102 5.20 11.61 16.09
C PRO A 102 6.02 10.36 15.74
N PRO A 103 5.40 9.18 15.55
CA PRO A 103 6.15 7.96 15.28
C PRO A 103 7.19 8.27 14.21
N HIS A 104 8.45 8.30 14.64
CA HIS A 104 9.58 8.44 13.74
C HIS A 104 9.61 7.11 13.01
N HIS A 105 8.85 7.03 11.91
CA HIS A 105 9.15 6.06 10.89
C HIS A 105 10.60 6.35 10.49
N PRO A 106 11.54 5.40 10.70
CA PRO A 106 12.88 5.58 10.19
C PRO A 106 12.77 5.85 8.69
N PRO A 107 13.64 6.68 8.09
CA PRO A 107 13.59 6.96 6.65
C PRO A 107 13.55 5.62 5.91
N ILE A 108 12.39 5.35 5.32
CA ILE A 108 12.14 4.13 4.61
C ILE A 108 12.73 4.31 3.23
N SER A 109 14.01 3.97 3.05
CA SER A 109 14.66 4.07 1.73
C SER A 109 15.27 2.74 1.27
N SER A 110 15.98 2.00 2.11
CA SER A 110 16.62 0.73 1.70
C SER A 110 15.86 -0.53 2.15
N ALA A 111 15.39 -0.59 3.39
CA ALA A 111 14.73 -1.78 3.94
C ALA A 111 13.39 -2.09 3.27
N SER A 112 12.60 -1.05 2.97
CA SER A 112 11.33 -1.27 2.27
C SER A 112 11.48 -1.48 0.79
N LEU A 113 12.47 -0.86 0.14
CA LEU A 113 12.78 -1.21 -1.24
C LEU A 113 13.17 -2.69 -1.34
N LYS A 114 13.98 -3.19 -0.40
CA LYS A 114 14.28 -4.63 -0.28
C LYS A 114 13.03 -5.47 -0.07
N SER A 115 12.15 -5.07 0.85
CA SER A 115 10.89 -5.77 1.11
C SER A 115 10.01 -5.85 -0.15
N LEU A 116 9.89 -4.75 -0.89
CA LEU A 116 9.12 -4.72 -2.13
C LEU A 116 9.80 -5.54 -3.24
N CYS A 117 11.12 -5.42 -3.40
CA CYS A 117 11.87 -6.22 -4.38
C CYS A 117 11.84 -7.72 -4.06
N SER A 118 11.62 -8.11 -2.80
CA SER A 118 11.50 -9.53 -2.40
C SER A 118 10.28 -10.24 -2.99
N VAL A 119 9.27 -9.51 -3.47
CA VAL A 119 8.11 -10.11 -4.15
C VAL A 119 8.37 -10.37 -5.63
N THR A 120 9.50 -9.94 -6.16
CA THR A 120 9.88 -10.09 -7.57
C THR A 120 10.75 -11.32 -7.75
N ARG A 121 10.74 -11.89 -8.96
CA ARG A 121 11.68 -12.96 -9.34
C ARG A 121 13.12 -12.48 -9.58
N TYR A 122 13.34 -11.16 -9.59
CA TYR A 122 14.64 -10.52 -9.82
C TYR A 122 14.97 -9.52 -8.70
N PRO A 123 15.10 -9.99 -7.43
CA PRO A 123 15.21 -9.11 -6.27
C PRO A 123 16.45 -8.21 -6.32
N GLU A 124 17.60 -8.73 -6.76
CA GLU A 124 18.85 -7.97 -6.89
C GLU A 124 18.77 -6.92 -8.00
N THR A 125 18.28 -7.28 -9.19
CA THR A 125 18.06 -6.34 -10.30
C THR A 125 17.08 -5.25 -9.88
N CYS A 126 15.98 -5.61 -9.22
CA CYS A 126 15.00 -4.67 -8.70
C CYS A 126 15.66 -3.67 -7.74
N PHE A 127 16.41 -4.16 -6.75
CA PHE A 127 17.03 -3.27 -5.77
C PHE A 127 18.06 -2.34 -6.42
N ASN A 128 18.96 -2.87 -7.25
CA ASN A 128 20.03 -2.10 -7.87
C ASN A 128 19.49 -1.05 -8.86
N SER A 129 18.57 -1.44 -9.74
CA SER A 129 18.00 -0.54 -10.75
C SER A 129 17.16 0.57 -10.11
N LEU A 130 16.36 0.25 -9.09
CA LEU A 130 15.50 1.25 -8.46
C LEU A 130 16.27 2.15 -7.50
N SER A 131 17.18 1.61 -6.69
CA SER A 131 17.98 2.43 -5.75
C SER A 131 18.86 3.45 -6.47
N SER A 132 19.44 3.09 -7.63
CA SER A 132 20.22 4.02 -8.46
C SER A 132 19.39 5.14 -9.10
N SER A 133 18.06 4.97 -9.14
CA SER A 133 17.12 5.93 -9.74
C SER A 133 16.39 6.79 -8.70
N LEU A 134 16.63 6.55 -7.40
CA LEU A 134 16.08 7.32 -6.29
C LEU A 134 17.00 8.48 -5.92
N ASN A 135 16.40 9.62 -5.57
CA ASN A 135 17.14 10.76 -5.03
C ASN A 135 17.24 10.66 -3.51
N GLU A 136 18.32 11.17 -2.91
CA GLU A 136 18.50 11.19 -1.44
C GLU A 136 17.36 11.92 -0.70
N SER A 137 16.62 12.78 -1.41
CA SER A 137 15.47 13.55 -0.90
C SER A 137 14.17 12.76 -0.83
N ASP A 138 14.12 11.54 -1.39
CA ASP A 138 12.93 10.69 -1.44
C ASP A 138 12.66 10.06 -0.06
N SER A 139 12.22 10.92 0.86
CA SER A 139 12.04 10.61 2.29
C SER A 139 10.90 9.64 2.60
N LYS A 140 10.06 9.29 1.62
CA LYS A 140 8.96 8.34 1.80
C LYS A 140 8.70 7.52 0.53
N LEU A 141 9.42 6.41 0.39
CA LEU A 141 9.09 5.40 -0.61
C LEU A 141 7.80 4.67 -0.19
N ASN A 142 6.77 4.78 -1.02
CA ASN A 142 5.55 3.98 -0.90
C ASN A 142 5.43 3.04 -2.10
N PRO A 143 4.62 1.96 -2.01
CA PRO A 143 4.48 0.99 -3.09
C PRO A 143 4.07 1.59 -4.43
N GLU A 144 3.24 2.63 -4.42
CA GLU A 144 2.75 3.30 -5.62
C GLU A 144 3.87 4.06 -6.35
N SER A 145 4.65 4.84 -5.62
CA SER A 145 5.81 5.55 -6.14
C SER A 145 6.87 4.60 -6.67
N ILE A 146 7.05 3.44 -6.02
CA ILE A 146 8.00 2.43 -6.49
C ILE A 146 7.48 1.76 -7.78
N LEU A 147 6.17 1.48 -7.90
CA LEU A 147 5.59 0.98 -9.15
C LEU A 147 5.84 1.98 -10.29
N GLU A 148 5.51 3.25 -10.09
CA GLU A 148 5.72 4.29 -11.09
C GLU A 148 7.19 4.40 -11.50
N LEU A 149 8.12 4.35 -10.53
CA LEU A 149 9.55 4.35 -10.80
C LEU A 149 9.97 3.12 -11.60
N SER A 150 9.49 1.92 -11.24
CA SER A 150 9.83 0.69 -11.96
C SER A 150 9.38 0.71 -13.42
N LEU A 151 8.19 1.26 -13.70
CA LEU A 151 7.69 1.47 -15.05
C LEU A 151 8.55 2.44 -15.86
N ARG A 152 8.95 3.57 -15.25
CA ARG A 152 9.82 4.56 -15.90
C ARG A 152 11.20 4.00 -16.21
N VAL A 153 11.78 3.21 -15.29
CA VAL A 153 13.06 2.53 -15.53
C VAL A 153 12.91 1.50 -16.64
N ALA A 154 11.86 0.67 -16.64
CA ALA A 154 11.59 -0.28 -17.72
C ALA A 154 11.46 0.42 -19.09
N ALA A 155 10.68 1.50 -19.17
CA ALA A 155 10.53 2.29 -20.39
C ALA A 155 11.86 2.89 -20.88
N LYS A 156 12.72 3.35 -19.96
CA LYS A 156 14.07 3.83 -20.28
C LYS A 156 14.94 2.72 -20.88
N GLU A 157 14.93 1.52 -20.29
CA GLU A 157 15.69 0.39 -20.82
C GLU A 157 15.22 -0.02 -22.23
N ILE A 158 13.90 -0.05 -22.47
CA ILE A 158 13.34 -0.32 -23.80
C ILE A 158 13.72 0.77 -24.80
N SER A 159 13.70 2.04 -24.40
CA SER A 159 14.12 3.15 -25.26
C SER A 159 15.60 3.02 -25.65
N ASN A 160 16.48 2.73 -24.69
CA ASN A 160 17.91 2.52 -24.94
C ASN A 160 18.17 1.31 -25.85
N LEU A 161 17.40 0.25 -25.67
CA LEU A 161 17.45 -0.95 -26.51
C LEU A 161 17.01 -0.65 -27.95
N SER A 162 15.91 0.08 -28.12
CA SER A 162 15.40 0.49 -29.44
C SER A 162 16.41 1.34 -30.21
N ILE A 163 17.13 2.23 -29.52
CA ILE A 163 18.24 3.00 -30.12
C ILE A 163 19.36 2.05 -30.59
N SER A 164 19.70 1.06 -29.76
CA SER A 164 20.75 0.09 -30.08
C SER A 164 20.39 -0.77 -31.29
N PHE A 165 19.13 -1.21 -31.41
CA PHE A 165 18.65 -1.93 -32.59
C PHE A 165 18.70 -1.08 -33.87
N ARG A 166 18.34 0.20 -33.78
CA ARG A 166 18.43 1.12 -34.93
C ARG A 166 19.87 1.27 -35.43
N SER A 167 20.86 1.26 -34.53
CA SER A 167 22.28 1.27 -34.92
C SER A 167 22.75 -0.01 -35.61
N ILE A 168 22.07 -1.14 -35.40
CA ILE A 168 22.33 -2.39 -36.14
C ILE A 168 21.66 -2.34 -37.52
N ASN A 169 20.46 -1.75 -37.58
CA ASN A 169 19.60 -1.70 -38.76
C ASN A 169 20.15 -0.86 -39.93
N ASP A 170 21.28 -0.17 -39.74
CA ASP A 170 22.09 0.39 -40.83
C ASP A 170 22.68 -0.71 -41.76
N MET A 171 22.54 -1.99 -41.38
CA MET A 171 22.61 -3.16 -42.29
C MET A 171 21.18 -3.56 -42.74
N PRO A 172 20.77 -3.23 -43.97
CA PRO A 172 19.36 -3.15 -44.36
C PRO A 172 18.63 -4.48 -44.63
N GLU A 173 19.13 -5.64 -44.18
CA GLU A 173 18.60 -6.95 -44.62
C GLU A 173 18.12 -7.91 -43.51
N ASP A 174 18.18 -7.53 -42.22
CA ASP A 174 17.72 -8.41 -41.14
C ASP A 174 16.27 -8.09 -40.71
N ALA A 175 15.32 -8.86 -41.26
CA ALA A 175 13.89 -8.72 -40.96
C ALA A 175 13.58 -8.89 -39.47
N ALA A 176 14.30 -9.76 -38.76
CA ALA A 176 14.08 -10.00 -37.33
C ALA A 176 14.46 -8.77 -36.49
N VAL A 177 15.55 -8.07 -36.86
CA VAL A 177 15.92 -6.79 -36.22
C VAL A 177 14.84 -5.74 -36.47
N GLY A 178 14.33 -5.64 -37.70
CA GLY A 178 13.25 -4.72 -38.04
C GLY A 178 11.97 -4.97 -37.25
N ASP A 179 11.59 -6.24 -37.06
CA ASP A 179 10.42 -6.61 -36.27
C ASP A 179 10.64 -6.40 -34.77
N CYS A 180 11.84 -6.66 -34.26
CA CYS A 180 12.22 -6.31 -32.89
C CYS A 180 12.09 -4.81 -32.60
N VAL A 181 12.46 -3.93 -33.54
CA VAL A 181 12.26 -2.47 -33.37
C VAL A 181 10.78 -2.13 -33.22
N LYS A 182 9.89 -2.77 -33.98
CA LYS A 182 8.44 -2.57 -33.88
C LYS A 182 7.91 -3.07 -32.54
N LEU A 183 8.23 -4.32 -32.19
CA LEU A 183 7.79 -4.96 -30.94
C LEU A 183 8.22 -4.17 -29.70
N TYR A 184 9.47 -3.70 -29.64
CA TYR A 184 9.90 -2.85 -28.53
C TYR A 184 9.31 -1.43 -28.56
N THR A 185 8.91 -0.92 -29.73
CA THR A 185 8.15 0.33 -29.82
C THR A 185 6.74 0.16 -29.24
N ASP A 186 6.09 -0.96 -29.53
CA ASP A 186 4.77 -1.30 -29.01
C ASP A 186 4.83 -1.54 -27.48
N ALA A 187 5.81 -2.30 -27.02
CA ALA A 187 6.08 -2.49 -25.59
C ALA A 187 6.28 -1.15 -24.85
N LEU A 188 7.05 -0.22 -25.43
CA LEU A 188 7.25 1.12 -24.87
C LEU A 188 5.94 1.89 -24.79
N SER A 189 5.08 1.82 -25.81
CA SER A 189 3.76 2.46 -25.80
C SER A 189 2.91 1.94 -24.64
N GLN A 190 2.86 0.62 -24.46
CA GLN A 190 2.05 -0.03 -23.43
C GLN A 190 2.55 0.31 -22.01
N LEU A 191 3.88 0.42 -21.81
CA LEU A 191 4.42 0.93 -20.54
C LEU A 191 4.05 2.40 -20.30
N ASN A 192 4.06 3.24 -21.34
CA ASN A 192 3.65 4.64 -21.22
C ASN A 192 2.14 4.80 -20.96
N ASP A 193 1.31 3.93 -21.51
CA ASP A 193 -0.12 3.87 -21.20
C ASP A 193 -0.34 3.53 -19.72
N SER A 194 0.44 2.58 -19.19
CA SER A 194 0.45 2.25 -17.76
C SER A 194 0.78 3.46 -16.88
N ILE A 195 1.84 4.19 -17.21
CA ILE A 195 2.25 5.40 -16.48
C ILE A 195 1.17 6.48 -16.57
N THR A 196 0.63 6.71 -17.77
CA THR A 196 -0.39 7.73 -18.03
C THR A 196 -1.66 7.45 -17.26
N GLU A 197 -2.11 6.21 -17.20
CA GLU A 197 -3.31 5.82 -16.47
C GLU A 197 -3.15 6.02 -14.97
N ILE A 198 -2.01 5.64 -14.41
CA ILE A 198 -1.61 5.90 -13.02
C ILE A 198 -1.68 7.40 -12.72
N GLU A 199 -0.99 8.23 -13.52
CA GLU A 199 -0.95 9.68 -13.33
C GLU A 199 -2.35 10.31 -13.46
N ARG A 200 -3.12 9.88 -14.46
CA ARG A 200 -4.46 10.39 -14.74
C ARG A 200 -5.42 10.08 -13.59
N LYS A 201 -5.36 8.89 -13.01
CA LYS A 201 -6.22 8.50 -11.89
C LYS A 201 -5.76 9.17 -10.59
N LYS A 202 -4.46 9.31 -10.34
CA LYS A 202 -3.91 10.09 -9.22
C LYS A 202 -4.30 11.57 -9.24
N LYS A 203 -4.44 12.16 -10.43
CA LYS A 203 -4.94 13.54 -10.60
C LYS A 203 -6.46 13.67 -10.36
N LYS A 204 -7.24 12.61 -10.64
CA LYS A 204 -8.72 12.62 -10.55
C LYS A 204 -9.27 12.11 -9.22
N GLY A 205 -8.61 11.14 -8.60
CA GLY A 205 -9.01 10.55 -7.32
C GLY A 205 -8.04 10.99 -6.22
N GLY A 206 -8.58 11.33 -5.04
CA GLY A 206 -7.77 11.52 -3.84
C GLY A 206 -7.03 10.24 -3.43
N ASN A 207 -6.68 10.11 -2.14
CA ASN A 207 -5.76 9.13 -1.55
C ASN A 207 -5.92 7.62 -1.91
N ASN A 208 -6.90 7.21 -2.71
CA ASN A 208 -7.12 5.82 -3.16
C ASN A 208 -7.42 5.75 -4.67
N TRP A 209 -6.43 6.07 -5.51
CA TRP A 209 -6.58 6.05 -6.97
C TRP A 209 -6.34 4.65 -7.59
N LEU A 210 -5.69 3.74 -6.87
CA LEU A 210 -5.42 2.35 -7.25
C LEU A 210 -6.66 1.46 -7.12
N THR A 211 -7.63 1.66 -8.01
CA THR A 211 -8.80 0.78 -8.10
C THR A 211 -8.44 -0.55 -8.79
N GLU A 212 -9.29 -1.57 -8.63
CA GLU A 212 -9.14 -2.86 -9.33
C GLU A 212 -9.03 -2.70 -10.85
N GLU A 213 -9.80 -1.76 -11.41
CA GLU A 213 -9.77 -1.42 -12.83
C GLU A 213 -8.36 -0.95 -13.24
N VAL A 214 -7.79 0.01 -12.51
CA VAL A 214 -6.46 0.56 -12.81
C VAL A 214 -5.37 -0.50 -12.68
N VAL A 215 -5.43 -1.31 -11.63
CA VAL A 215 -4.50 -2.43 -11.44
C VAL A 215 -4.63 -3.44 -12.58
N GLY A 216 -5.86 -3.73 -13.03
CA GLY A 216 -6.15 -4.63 -14.15
C GLY A 216 -5.57 -4.12 -15.48
N ASP A 217 -5.79 -2.84 -15.80
CA ASP A 217 -5.31 -2.21 -17.03
C ASP A 217 -3.78 -2.18 -17.06
N VAL A 218 -3.14 -1.71 -15.98
CA VAL A 218 -1.68 -1.66 -15.86
C VAL A 218 -1.07 -3.06 -15.97
N LYS A 219 -1.65 -4.08 -15.32
CA LYS A 219 -1.19 -5.47 -15.47
C LYS A 219 -1.28 -5.95 -16.91
N THR A 220 -2.38 -5.63 -17.59
CA THR A 220 -2.62 -6.05 -18.97
C THR A 220 -1.58 -5.46 -19.90
N TRP A 221 -1.34 -4.15 -19.81
CA TRP A 221 -0.35 -3.49 -20.66
C TRP A 221 1.09 -3.94 -20.38
N ILE A 222 1.49 -4.13 -19.12
CA ILE A 222 2.82 -4.67 -18.83
C ILE A 222 2.96 -6.11 -19.36
N SER A 223 1.91 -6.93 -19.25
CA SER A 223 1.94 -8.32 -19.74
C SER A 223 2.04 -8.39 -21.28
N ALA A 224 1.33 -7.50 -21.98
CA ALA A 224 1.48 -7.34 -23.42
C ALA A 224 2.92 -6.92 -23.79
N ALA A 225 3.52 -5.99 -23.03
CA ALA A 225 4.86 -5.48 -23.34
C ALA A 225 5.93 -6.58 -23.15
N MET A 226 5.73 -7.44 -22.16
CA MET A 226 6.55 -8.64 -21.97
C MET A 226 6.39 -9.62 -23.13
N THR A 227 5.17 -9.84 -23.62
CA THR A 227 4.90 -10.71 -24.77
C THR A 227 5.61 -10.22 -26.02
N ASP A 228 5.62 -8.91 -26.26
CA ASP A 228 6.35 -8.30 -27.39
C ASP A 228 7.87 -8.52 -27.25
N GLY A 229 8.42 -8.37 -26.04
CA GLY A 229 9.83 -8.62 -25.77
C GLY A 229 10.24 -10.10 -25.93
N GLU A 230 9.38 -11.03 -25.53
CA GLU A 230 9.56 -12.47 -25.75
C GLU A 230 9.49 -12.80 -27.24
N THR A 231 8.49 -12.29 -27.95
CA THR A 231 8.33 -12.50 -29.41
C THR A 231 9.54 -12.01 -30.20
N CYS A 232 10.13 -10.87 -29.83
CA CYS A 232 11.37 -10.38 -30.45
C CYS A 232 12.55 -11.34 -30.18
N SER A 233 12.67 -11.82 -28.94
CA SER A 233 13.73 -12.75 -28.54
C SER A 233 13.64 -14.05 -29.33
N ASP A 234 12.44 -14.61 -29.43
CA ASP A 234 12.15 -15.82 -30.19
C ASP A 234 12.43 -15.62 -31.69
N GLY A 235 12.02 -14.48 -32.26
CA GLY A 235 12.25 -14.16 -33.67
C GLY A 235 13.74 -14.02 -34.02
N ILE A 236 14.55 -13.41 -33.13
CA ILE A 236 16.01 -13.35 -33.31
C ILE A 236 16.62 -14.76 -33.29
N GLU A 237 16.18 -15.63 -32.39
CA GLU A 237 16.69 -16.99 -32.27
C GLU A 237 16.29 -17.86 -33.47
N GLU A 238 15.01 -17.84 -33.84
CA GLU A 238 14.46 -18.64 -34.95
C GLU A 238 15.11 -18.27 -36.30
N MET A 239 15.36 -16.97 -36.53
CA MET A 239 15.98 -16.48 -37.75
C MET A 239 17.52 -16.61 -37.75
N GLY A 240 18.13 -17.05 -36.64
CA GLY A 240 19.58 -17.14 -36.51
C GLY A 240 20.30 -15.79 -36.56
N THR A 241 19.58 -14.71 -36.23
CA THR A 241 20.08 -13.34 -36.29
C THR A 241 21.17 -13.11 -35.25
N ILE A 242 22.34 -12.67 -35.72
CA ILE A 242 23.50 -12.43 -34.84
C ILE A 242 23.39 -11.01 -34.26
N VAL A 243 22.80 -10.91 -33.06
CA VAL A 243 22.89 -9.69 -32.23
C VAL A 243 24.09 -9.76 -31.30
N GLY A 244 24.79 -8.63 -31.14
CA GLY A 244 25.91 -8.50 -30.22
C GLY A 244 25.50 -8.73 -28.75
N ASN A 245 26.44 -9.22 -27.94
CA ASN A 245 26.20 -9.53 -26.52
C ASN A 245 25.67 -8.33 -25.72
N GLU A 246 26.01 -7.10 -26.10
CA GLU A 246 25.50 -5.89 -25.47
C GLU A 246 23.98 -5.74 -25.67
N ILE A 247 23.48 -6.00 -26.89
CA ILE A 247 22.05 -5.93 -27.20
C ILE A 247 21.29 -7.05 -26.46
N LYS A 248 21.83 -8.27 -26.43
CA LYS A 248 21.25 -9.37 -25.64
C LYS A 248 21.08 -9.01 -24.17
N LYS A 249 22.11 -8.40 -23.56
CA LYS A 249 22.04 -7.91 -22.18
C LYS A 249 21.00 -6.82 -21.99
N LYS A 250 20.86 -5.89 -22.94
CA LYS A 250 19.83 -4.84 -22.91
C LYS A 250 18.42 -5.43 -23.03
N MET A 251 18.22 -6.43 -23.89
CA MET A 251 16.95 -7.17 -24.00
C MET A 251 16.59 -7.86 -22.68
N GLU A 252 17.56 -8.56 -22.08
CA GLU A 252 17.39 -9.22 -20.79
C GLU A 252 17.02 -8.21 -19.70
N MET A 253 17.74 -7.09 -19.60
CA MET A 253 17.47 -6.05 -18.61
C MET A 253 16.08 -5.44 -18.78
N ALA A 254 15.64 -5.16 -20.02
CA ALA A 254 14.30 -4.68 -20.31
C ALA A 254 13.23 -5.68 -19.84
N ASN A 255 13.38 -6.97 -20.19
CA ASN A 255 12.46 -8.03 -19.78
C ASN A 255 12.41 -8.22 -18.25
N GLN A 256 13.57 -8.16 -17.59
CA GLN A 256 13.63 -8.21 -16.12
C GLN A 256 12.89 -7.03 -15.49
N MET A 257 13.08 -5.81 -15.99
CA MET A 257 12.42 -4.61 -15.46
C MET A 257 10.91 -4.59 -15.69
N MET A 258 10.42 -5.09 -16.84
CA MET A 258 8.98 -5.29 -17.06
C MET A 258 8.40 -6.33 -16.08
N SER A 259 9.09 -7.45 -15.89
CA SER A 259 8.68 -8.48 -14.91
C SER A 259 8.66 -7.96 -13.47
N ILE A 260 9.62 -7.13 -13.10
CA ILE A 260 9.66 -6.43 -11.80
C ILE A 260 8.41 -5.56 -11.64
N SER A 261 8.11 -4.73 -12.65
CA SER A 261 6.95 -3.84 -12.63
C SER A 261 5.63 -4.63 -12.50
N LEU A 262 5.50 -5.74 -13.25
CA LEU A 262 4.33 -6.63 -13.19
C LEU A 262 4.15 -7.25 -11.81
N ALA A 263 5.24 -7.72 -11.19
CA ALA A 263 5.20 -8.32 -9.86
C ALA A 263 4.74 -7.31 -8.79
N ILE A 264 5.24 -6.07 -8.87
CA ILE A 264 4.88 -5.00 -7.95
C ILE A 264 3.39 -4.67 -8.05
N VAL A 265 2.87 -4.42 -9.26
CA VAL A 265 1.45 -4.10 -9.45
C VAL A 265 0.54 -5.29 -9.08
N SER A 266 0.99 -6.52 -9.36
CA SER A 266 0.22 -7.73 -9.01
C SER A 266 0.09 -7.92 -7.51
N GLN A 267 1.10 -7.52 -6.75
CA GLN A 267 1.14 -7.62 -5.29
C GLN A 267 0.71 -6.32 -4.61
N MET A 268 0.23 -5.33 -5.36
CA MET A 268 -0.01 -3.96 -4.85
C MET A 268 -0.92 -3.95 -3.61
N LYS A 269 -2.02 -4.71 -3.59
CA LYS A 269 -2.89 -4.80 -2.41
C LYS A 269 -2.15 -5.27 -1.17
N LYS A 270 -1.33 -6.33 -1.32
CA LYS A 270 -0.52 -6.88 -0.23
C LYS A 270 0.52 -5.85 0.23
N LEU A 271 1.17 -5.16 -0.70
CA LEU A 271 2.17 -4.14 -0.40
C LEU A 271 1.53 -2.96 0.33
N LEU A 272 0.35 -2.48 -0.08
CA LEU A 272 -0.33 -1.40 0.62
C LEU A 272 -0.71 -1.77 2.07
N LEU A 273 -1.03 -3.04 2.35
CA LEU A 273 -1.29 -3.54 3.71
C LEU A 273 -0.03 -3.66 4.58
N ILE A 274 1.15 -3.80 3.98
CA ILE A 274 2.42 -3.88 4.73
C ILE A 274 2.92 -2.48 5.10
N PHE A 275 2.55 -1.47 4.31
CA PHE A 275 3.08 -0.11 4.40
C PHE A 275 2.10 0.90 5.02
N HIS A 276 0.83 0.53 5.23
CA HIS A 276 -0.19 1.28 5.96
C HIS A 276 -0.70 0.47 7.15
#